data_AF-A0A954W0N9-F1
#
_entry.id   AF-A0A954W0N9-F1
#
_cell.length_a   1.000
_cell.length_b   1.000
_cell.length_c   1.000
_cell.angle_alpha   90.00
_cell.angle_beta   90.00
_cell.angle_gamma   90.00
#
_symmetry.space_group_name_H-M   'P 1'
#
loop_
_entity.id
_entity.type
_entity.pdbx_description
1 polymer ?
#
loop_
_entity_poly.entity_id
_entity_poly.type
_entity_poly.pdbx_seq_one_letter_code
_entity_poly.pdbx_strand_id
1 'polypeptide(L)'
;NGSLFAEVVKKFSWFNKSFTLDVPGPNDYSIEGKFWLHDYEFFRAGHTVARVSKAYWAWTDTYGIDIIDGEDDVAILCAAIVIDQVLHDEKK
;
A
#
# COMPACT_ATOMS: atom_id res chain seq x y z
N ASN A 1 18.04 0.58 -18.70
CA ASN A 1 18.81 0.53 -17.45
C ASN A 1 17.84 0.56 -16.29
N GLY A 2 17.63 -0.56 -15.61
CA GLY A 2 16.76 -0.60 -14.43
C GLY A 2 17.50 0.01 -13.25
N SER A 3 17.12 1.22 -12.85
CA SER A 3 17.51 1.82 -11.58
C SER A 3 16.53 1.41 -10.49
N LEU A 4 17.02 1.16 -9.27
CA LEU A 4 16.15 0.99 -8.11
C LEU A 4 15.25 2.22 -7.97
N PHE A 5 13.95 2.01 -7.96
CA PHE A 5 12.96 3.10 -7.85
C PHE A 5 12.40 3.23 -6.45
N ALA A 6 12.07 2.13 -5.78
CA ALA A 6 11.54 2.13 -4.41
C ALA A 6 11.71 0.75 -3.77
N GLU A 7 11.68 0.70 -2.43
CA GLU A 7 11.68 -0.54 -1.65
C GLU A 7 10.42 -0.64 -0.78
N VAL A 8 9.74 -1.78 -0.79
CA VAL A 8 8.59 -2.06 0.10
C VAL A 8 9.08 -2.89 1.29
N VAL A 9 9.08 -2.28 2.47
CA VAL A 9 9.55 -2.90 3.72
C VAL A 9 8.35 -3.25 4.60
N LYS A 10 8.19 -4.53 4.93
CA LYS A 10 7.20 -4.98 5.91
C LYS A 10 7.75 -4.79 7.32
N LYS A 11 7.05 -4.01 8.14
CA LYS A 11 7.34 -3.86 9.57
C LYS A 11 6.60 -4.95 10.34
N PHE A 12 7.34 -5.75 11.09
CA PHE A 12 6.77 -6.79 11.94
C PHE A 12 6.39 -6.18 13.29
N SER A 13 5.09 -5.98 13.54
CA SER A 13 4.57 -5.65 14.87
C SER A 13 3.57 -6.72 15.29
N TRP A 14 3.59 -7.09 16.57
CA TRP A 14 2.94 -8.28 17.13
C TRP A 14 1.43 -8.36 16.85
N PHE A 15 0.76 -7.23 16.64
CA PHE A 15 -0.69 -7.18 16.41
C PHE A 15 -1.11 -6.40 15.16
N ASN A 16 -0.26 -5.51 14.63
CA ASN A 16 -0.58 -4.66 13.48
C ASN A 16 0.47 -4.87 12.39
N LYS A 17 0.08 -5.43 11.24
CA LYS A 17 0.94 -5.38 10.05
C LYS A 17 1.05 -3.91 9.64
N SER A 18 2.24 -3.44 9.32
CA SER A 18 2.44 -2.15 8.64
C SER A 18 3.54 -2.29 7.60
N PHE A 19 3.48 -1.47 6.56
CA PHE A 19 4.47 -1.45 5.49
C PHE A 19 5.03 -0.05 5.35
N THR A 20 6.19 0.06 4.72
CA THR A 20 6.80 1.33 4.35
C THR A 20 7.28 1.21 2.92
N LEU A 21 6.92 2.19 2.09
CA LEU A 21 7.44 2.35 0.74
C LEU A 21 8.52 3.42 0.81
N ASP A 22 9.78 2.99 0.76
CA ASP A 22 10.96 3.84 0.70
C ASP A 22 11.14 4.31 -0.74
N VAL A 23 10.99 5.62 -0.96
CA VAL A 23 11.14 6.25 -2.28
C VAL A 23 12.29 7.23 -2.19
N PRO A 24 13.24 7.25 -3.15
CA PRO A 24 14.39 8.15 -3.13
C PRO A 24 14.04 9.59 -2.77
N GLY A 25 14.64 10.09 -1.69
CA GLY A 25 14.40 11.43 -1.17
C GLY A 25 13.51 11.42 0.09
N PRO A 26 12.86 12.55 0.44
CA PRO A 26 12.04 12.67 1.65
C PRO A 26 10.61 12.15 1.45
N ASN A 27 10.42 11.22 0.51
CA ASN A 27 9.15 10.96 -0.15
C ASN A 27 8.49 9.65 0.28
N ASP A 28 8.91 9.11 1.42
CA ASP A 28 8.47 7.82 1.93
C ASP A 28 6.99 7.80 2.27
N TYR A 29 6.39 6.62 2.07
CA TYR A 29 5.02 6.35 2.47
C TYR A 29 4.99 5.35 3.61
N SER A 30 4.22 5.66 4.65
CA SER A 30 3.84 4.72 5.68
C SER A 30 2.49 4.11 5.32
N ILE A 31 2.35 2.80 5.43
CA ILE A 31 1.15 2.09 4.98
C ILE A 31 0.61 1.31 6.18
N GLU A 32 -0.61 1.65 6.57
CA GLU A 32 -1.23 1.14 7.80
C GLU A 32 -2.71 0.81 7.56
N GLY A 33 -3.23 -0.17 8.31
CA GLY A 33 -4.64 -0.55 8.26
C GLY A 33 -4.88 -2.05 8.36
N LYS A 34 -6.08 -2.46 7.96
CA LYS A 34 -6.55 -3.85 7.94
C LYS A 34 -6.27 -4.48 6.58
N PHE A 35 -5.01 -4.84 6.38
CA PHE A 35 -4.52 -5.51 5.16
C PHE A 35 -5.32 -6.74 4.73
N TRP A 36 -5.78 -7.57 5.67
CA TRP A 36 -6.57 -8.78 5.35
C TRP A 36 -7.94 -8.46 4.72
N LEU A 37 -8.50 -7.29 5.02
CA LEU A 37 -9.78 -6.81 4.48
C LEU A 37 -9.60 -5.91 3.25
N HIS A 38 -8.37 -5.75 2.75
CA HIS A 38 -8.02 -4.76 1.73
C HIS A 38 -8.52 -3.35 2.11
N ASP A 39 -8.40 -3.00 3.39
CA ASP A 39 -8.80 -1.71 3.95
C ASP A 39 -7.58 -1.08 4.64
N TYR A 40 -6.77 -0.36 3.88
CA TYR A 40 -5.53 0.25 4.35
C TYR A 40 -5.24 1.56 3.62
N GLU A 41 -4.43 2.40 4.25
CA GLU A 41 -4.16 3.76 3.82
C GLU A 41 -2.65 3.98 3.68
N PHE A 42 -2.29 4.80 2.68
CA PHE A 42 -0.96 5.33 2.49
C PHE A 42 -0.88 6.71 3.13
N PHE A 43 0.16 6.93 3.91
CA PHE A 43 0.43 8.17 4.62
C PHE A 43 1.76 8.75 4.17
N ARG A 44 1.77 10.03 3.81
CA ARG A 44 2.99 10.81 3.58
C ARG A 44 2.97 12.03 4.49
N ALA A 45 4.07 12.25 5.21
CA ALA A 45 4.19 13.36 6.16
C ALA A 45 3.01 13.46 7.17
N GLY A 46 2.40 12.33 7.54
CA GLY A 46 1.25 12.27 8.45
C GLY A 46 -0.12 12.53 7.81
N HIS A 47 -0.19 12.72 6.49
CA HIS A 47 -1.44 12.91 5.74
C HIS A 47 -1.78 11.67 4.92
N THR A 48 -3.05 11.29 4.88
CA THR A 48 -3.53 10.24 3.97
C THR A 48 -3.43 10.72 2.53
N VAL A 49 -2.71 9.97 1.71
CA VAL A 49 -2.45 10.27 0.30
C VAL A 49 -3.07 9.25 -0.65
N ALA A 50 -3.30 8.03 -0.17
CA ALA A 50 -4.12 7.06 -0.88
C ALA A 50 -4.87 6.15 0.08
N ARG A 51 -6.01 5.64 -0.38
CA ARG A 51 -6.85 4.71 0.36
C ARG A 51 -7.19 3.51 -0.50
N VAL A 52 -6.91 2.33 0.03
CA VAL A 52 -7.32 1.05 -0.56
C VAL A 52 -8.53 0.56 0.20
N SER A 53 -9.62 0.29 -0.51
CA SER A 53 -10.84 -0.23 0.10
C SER A 53 -11.56 -1.21 -0.83
N LYS A 54 -12.11 -2.28 -0.26
CA LYS A 54 -12.96 -3.21 -1.01
C LYS A 54 -14.31 -2.54 -1.31
N ALA A 55 -14.68 -2.49 -2.58
CA ALA A 55 -16.02 -2.03 -2.96
C ALA A 55 -17.04 -3.06 -2.46
N TYR A 56 -17.85 -2.70 -1.46
CA TYR A 56 -18.90 -3.57 -0.91
C TYR A 56 -20.03 -3.90 -1.91
N TRP A 57 -20.02 -3.31 -3.12
CA TRP A 57 -21.06 -3.44 -4.14
C TRP A 57 -20.64 -4.24 -5.39
N ALA A 58 -19.39 -4.66 -5.52
CA ALA A 58 -18.98 -5.52 -6.62
C ALA A 58 -18.92 -6.97 -6.12
N TRP A 59 -19.69 -7.86 -6.75
CA TRP A 59 -19.67 -9.31 -6.55
C TRP A 59 -18.33 -9.97 -7.01
N THR A 60 -17.27 -9.18 -7.16
CA THR A 60 -15.95 -9.56 -7.69
C THR A 60 -14.85 -9.30 -6.65
N ASP A 61 -13.71 -9.98 -6.77
CA ASP A 61 -12.49 -9.71 -5.98
C ASP A 61 -11.79 -8.42 -6.41
N THR A 62 -12.55 -7.32 -6.50
CA THR A 62 -12.06 -6.01 -6.92
C THR A 62 -12.00 -5.08 -5.72
N TYR A 63 -10.88 -4.37 -5.58
CA TYR A 63 -10.70 -3.29 -4.63
C TYR A 63 -10.43 -1.99 -5.39
N GLY A 64 -10.83 -0.87 -4.81
CA GLY A 64 -10.53 0.46 -5.32
C GLY A 64 -9.30 1.03 -4.62
N ILE A 65 -8.57 1.89 -5.34
CA ILE A 65 -7.50 2.71 -4.79
C ILE A 65 -7.84 4.16 -5.14
N ASP A 66 -8.14 4.96 -4.12
CA ASP A 66 -8.35 6.39 -4.24
C ASP A 66 -7.03 7.10 -3.93
N ILE A 67 -6.50 7.87 -4.87
CA ILE A 67 -5.22 8.59 -4.74
C ILE A 67 -5.50 10.09 -4.83
N ILE A 68 -4.89 10.90 -3.96
CA ILE A 68 -5.03 12.35 -4.05
C ILE A 68 -4.24 12.91 -5.24
N ASP A 69 -4.75 13.99 -5.83
CA ASP A 69 -4.08 14.63 -6.97
C ASP A 69 -2.66 15.10 -6.61
N GLY A 70 -1.70 14.81 -7.48
CA GLY A 70 -0.30 15.24 -7.35
C GLY A 70 0.63 14.23 -6.68
N GLU A 71 0.12 13.06 -6.31
CA GLU A 71 0.93 11.95 -5.79
C GLU A 71 1.44 11.03 -6.89
N ASP A 72 2.36 10.12 -6.52
CA ASP A 72 2.92 9.16 -7.47
C ASP A 72 2.01 7.93 -7.58
N ASP A 73 1.06 8.00 -8.50
CA ASP A 73 0.10 6.92 -8.78
C ASP A 73 0.81 5.59 -9.06
N VAL A 74 1.92 5.61 -9.79
CA VAL A 74 2.65 4.40 -10.19
C VAL A 74 3.28 3.75 -8.99
N ALA A 75 3.94 4.53 -8.12
CA ALA A 75 4.55 4.03 -6.90
C ALA A 75 3.51 3.38 -5.97
N ILE A 76 2.37 4.06 -5.78
CA ILE A 76 1.27 3.61 -4.92
C ILE A 76 0.65 2.31 -5.46
N LEU A 77 0.37 2.26 -6.77
CA LEU A 77 -0.19 1.07 -7.42
C LEU A 77 0.78 -0.12 -7.35
N CYS A 78 2.06 0.09 -7.62
CA CYS A 78 3.09 -0.95 -7.50
C CYS A 78 3.19 -1.48 -6.06
N ALA A 79 3.18 -0.60 -5.07
CA ALA A 79 3.20 -0.99 -3.66
C ALA A 79 1.96 -1.80 -3.27
N ALA A 80 0.77 -1.41 -3.73
CA ALA A 80 -0.46 -2.16 -3.49
C ALA A 80 -0.38 -3.60 -4.05
N ILE A 81 0.17 -3.78 -5.26
CA ILE A 81 0.39 -5.10 -5.88
C ILE A 81 1.38 -5.95 -5.06
N VAL A 82 2.52 -5.36 -4.65
CA VAL A 82 3.52 -6.06 -3.84
C VAL A 82 2.93 -6.49 -2.49
N ILE A 83 2.15 -5.61 -1.85
CA ILE A 83 1.48 -5.93 -0.59
C ILE A 83 0.46 -7.05 -0.78
N ASP A 84 -0.35 -7.01 -1.84
CA ASP A 84 -1.31 -8.07 -2.13
C ASP A 84 -0.62 -9.43 -2.30
N GLN A 85 0.50 -9.48 -3.04
CA GLN A 85 1.31 -10.68 -3.21
C GLN A 85 1.86 -11.21 -1.87
N VAL A 86 2.43 -10.34 -1.04
CA VAL A 86 2.95 -10.71 0.29
C VAL A 86 1.84 -11.25 1.20
N LEU A 87 0.64 -10.67 1.13
CA LEU A 87 -0.51 -11.13 1.91
C LEU A 87 -1.08 -12.45 1.39
N HIS A 88 -1.00 -12.70 0.08
CA HIS A 88 -1.41 -13.96 -0.53
C HIS A 88 -0.47 -15.10 -0.11
N ASP A 89 0.85 -14.86 -0.10
CA ASP A 89 1.84 -15.84 0.31
C ASP A 89 1.72 -16.23 1.79
N GLU A 90 1.33 -15.29 2.67
CA GLU A 90 1.07 -15.58 4.09
C GLU A 90 -0.20 -16.39 4.37
N LYS A 91 -1.11 -16.51 3.38
CA LYS A 91 -2.34 -17.32 3.53
C LYS A 91 -2.12 -18.80 3.17
N LYS A 92 -0.99 -19.16 2.56
CA LYS A 92 -0.59 -20.54 2.27
C LYS A 92 0.19 -21.16 3.42
#